data_AF-A0A0B6ZQM8-F1
#
_entry.id   AF-A0A0B6ZQM8-F1
#
_cell.length_a   1.000
_cell.length_b   1.000
_cell.length_c   1.000
_cell.angle_alpha   90.00
_cell.angle_beta   90.00
_cell.angle_gamma   90.00
#
_symmetry.space_group_name_H-M   'P 1'
#
loop_
_entity.id
_entity.type
_entity.pdbx_description
1 polymer ?
#
loop_
_entity_poly.entity_id
_entity_poly.type
_entity_poly.pdbx_seq_one_letter_code
_entity_poly.pdbx_strand_id
1 'polypeptide(L)'
;KSDQSQDCSKDNTIDLCCFCLLLGSLGQTKNLLVDKMLGRAVVRRLSSLAEPLPKITHGSYRVPNSTGYKKLMERQNLFCREDGTLVWQKSGGDSILYNGTIVFAVVGTILNVGVLWKLISPPKN
;
A
#
# COMPACT_ATOMS: atom_id res chain seq x y z
N LYS A 1 37.60 49.17 1.69
CA LYS A 1 37.01 49.14 3.05
C LYS A 1 35.78 48.28 2.92
N SER A 2 35.85 47.10 3.53
CA SER A 2 35.09 45.90 3.15
C SER A 2 33.61 46.00 3.48
N ASP A 3 32.79 45.53 2.55
CA ASP A 3 31.35 45.34 2.69
C ASP A 3 31.05 44.22 3.69
N GLN A 4 30.18 44.50 4.66
CA GLN A 4 29.46 43.50 5.45
C GLN A 4 27.98 43.84 5.38
N SER A 5 27.26 43.16 4.48
CA SER A 5 25.81 43.05 4.56
C SER A 5 25.50 41.70 5.19
N GLN A 6 24.97 41.75 6.41
CA GLN A 6 24.57 40.60 7.20
C GLN A 6 23.49 39.78 6.48
N ASP A 7 23.72 38.48 6.43
CA ASP A 7 22.76 37.43 6.15
C ASP A 7 21.43 37.63 6.88
N CYS A 8 20.34 37.70 6.12
CA CYS A 8 18.99 37.44 6.62
C CYS A 8 18.43 36.23 5.88
N SER A 9 19.00 35.05 6.15
CA SER A 9 18.40 33.76 5.81
C SER A 9 17.50 33.33 6.96
N LYS A 10 16.28 33.86 6.99
CA LYS A 10 15.18 33.34 7.80
C LYS A 10 14.05 32.92 6.88
N ASP A 11 13.39 31.85 7.31
CA ASP A 11 12.10 31.35 6.83
C ASP A 11 12.18 30.43 5.61
N ASN A 12 12.27 29.12 5.87
CA ASN A 12 11.59 28.05 5.10
C ASN A 12 11.65 26.65 5.76
N THR A 13 11.97 26.55 7.05
CA THR A 13 12.10 25.24 7.75
C THR A 13 10.91 24.88 8.63
N ILE A 14 9.75 25.55 8.49
CA ILE A 14 8.63 25.37 9.43
C ILE A 14 7.44 24.60 8.83
N ASP A 15 7.32 24.46 7.51
CA ASP A 15 6.08 23.90 6.93
C ASP A 15 6.05 22.38 6.72
N LEU A 16 7.16 21.66 6.88
CA LEU A 16 7.15 20.19 6.70
C LEU A 16 6.67 19.41 7.95
N CYS A 17 6.73 20.01 9.14
CA CYS A 17 6.32 19.33 10.38
C CYS A 17 4.80 19.44 10.65
N CYS A 18 4.12 20.46 10.12
CA CYS A 18 2.70 20.68 10.40
C CYS A 18 1.79 19.70 9.63
N PHE A 19 2.22 19.25 8.45
CA PHE A 19 1.43 18.29 7.65
C PHE A 19 1.47 16.86 8.20
N CYS A 20 2.48 16.50 9.01
CA CYS A 20 2.58 15.18 9.65
C CYS A 20 1.71 15.05 10.92
N LEU A 21 1.35 16.16 11.58
CA LEU A 21 0.59 16.12 12.83
C LEU A 21 -0.95 16.12 12.64
N LEU A 22 -1.45 16.51 11.47
CA LEU A 22 -2.89 16.57 11.20
C LEU A 22 -3.53 15.23 10.75
N LEU A 23 -2.72 14.20 10.49
CA LEU A 23 -3.22 12.83 10.22
C LEU A 23 -3.13 11.90 11.45
N GLY A 24 -2.66 12.40 12.60
CA GLY A 24 -2.37 11.59 13.79
C GLY A 24 -3.47 11.50 14.86
N SER A 25 -4.63 12.14 14.68
CA SER A 25 -5.62 12.29 15.78
C SER A 25 -7.03 11.88 15.38
N LEU A 26 -7.20 10.62 14.95
CA LEU A 26 -8.49 9.93 14.95
C LEU A 26 -8.27 8.51 15.47
N GLY A 27 -8.75 8.24 16.69
CA GLY A 27 -9.09 6.88 17.09
C GLY A 27 -8.36 6.29 18.30
N GLN A 28 -8.28 7.00 19.42
CA GLN A 28 -8.25 6.32 20.72
C GLN A 28 -9.68 6.07 21.20
N THR A 29 -10.19 4.85 21.00
CA THR A 29 -11.05 4.13 21.95
C THR A 29 -11.20 2.68 21.47
N LYS A 30 -11.19 1.71 22.40
CA LYS A 30 -11.64 0.30 22.30
C LYS A 30 -10.58 -0.81 22.00
N ASN A 31 -9.47 -0.86 22.73
CA ASN A 31 -8.48 -1.96 22.60
C ASN A 31 -8.63 -3.14 23.59
N LEU A 32 -9.64 -3.21 24.47
CA LEU A 32 -9.76 -4.35 25.41
C LEU A 32 -10.65 -5.50 24.90
N LEU A 33 -11.50 -5.25 23.91
CA LEU A 33 -12.46 -6.26 23.40
C LEU A 33 -11.98 -6.98 22.13
N VAL A 34 -10.99 -6.41 21.44
CA VAL A 34 -10.47 -6.91 20.15
C VAL A 34 -9.54 -8.12 20.35
N ASP A 35 -8.75 -8.15 21.43
CA ASP A 35 -7.81 -9.25 21.70
C ASP A 35 -8.51 -10.59 21.97
N LYS A 36 -9.70 -10.57 22.56
CA LYS A 36 -10.47 -11.80 22.83
C LYS A 36 -11.14 -12.38 21.58
N MET A 37 -11.28 -11.60 20.51
CA MET A 37 -11.82 -12.06 19.22
C MET A 37 -10.74 -12.54 18.24
N LEU A 38 -9.53 -11.99 18.32
CA LEU A 38 -8.37 -12.43 17.54
C LEU A 38 -7.99 -13.89 17.83
N GLY A 39 -8.06 -14.32 19.09
CA GLY A 39 -7.77 -15.71 19.48
C GLY A 39 -8.69 -16.74 18.81
N ARG A 40 -9.99 -16.43 18.65
CA ARG A 40 -10.95 -17.32 17.98
C ARG A 40 -10.77 -17.38 16.46
N ALA A 41 -10.29 -16.30 15.85
CA ALA A 41 -9.99 -16.28 14.42
C ALA A 41 -8.74 -17.10 14.07
N VAL A 42 -7.74 -17.13 14.96
CA VAL A 42 -6.51 -17.94 14.78
C VAL A 42 -6.81 -19.43 14.97
N VAL A 43 -7.63 -19.81 15.94
CA VAL A 43 -8.03 -21.22 16.15
C VAL A 43 -8.82 -21.78 14.95
N ARG A 44 -9.65 -20.97 14.28
CA ARG A 44 -10.30 -21.39 13.01
C ARG A 44 -9.31 -21.65 11.87
N ARG A 45 -8.13 -21.01 11.86
CA ARG A 45 -7.12 -21.20 10.81
C ARG A 45 -6.32 -22.51 10.92
N LEU A 46 -6.45 -23.25 12.03
CA LEU A 46 -5.78 -24.54 12.22
C LEU A 46 -6.69 -25.75 11.91
N SER A 47 -7.94 -25.55 11.48
CA SER A 47 -8.84 -26.63 11.01
C SER A 47 -8.47 -27.22 9.63
N SER A 48 -7.22 -27.05 9.19
CA SER A 48 -6.66 -27.64 7.96
C SER A 48 -6.58 -29.17 7.99
N LEU A 49 -6.77 -29.81 9.16
CA LEU A 49 -6.73 -31.26 9.34
C LEU A 49 -8.09 -31.96 9.15
N ALA A 50 -9.19 -31.20 9.05
CA ALA A 50 -10.54 -31.75 9.01
C ALA A 50 -11.11 -31.93 7.59
N GLU A 51 -10.39 -31.52 6.54
CA GLU A 51 -10.87 -31.68 5.18
C GLU A 51 -10.60 -33.10 4.66
N PRO A 52 -11.64 -33.85 4.25
CA PRO A 52 -11.47 -35.20 3.74
C PRO A 52 -10.57 -35.20 2.50
N LEU A 53 -9.63 -36.13 2.46
CA LEU A 53 -8.73 -36.32 1.32
C LEU A 53 -9.57 -36.54 0.04
N PRO A 54 -9.24 -35.87 -1.08
CA PRO A 54 -9.95 -36.10 -2.34
C PRO A 54 -9.79 -37.57 -2.75
N LYS A 55 -10.91 -38.22 -3.07
CA LYS A 55 -10.94 -39.62 -3.48
C LYS A 55 -10.17 -39.75 -4.80
N ILE A 56 -9.02 -40.42 -4.77
CA ILE A 56 -8.16 -40.60 -5.94
C ILE A 56 -8.95 -41.38 -6.98
N THR A 57 -9.33 -40.71 -8.07
CA THR A 57 -9.88 -41.33 -9.27
C THR A 57 -8.71 -41.67 -10.20
N HIS A 58 -8.80 -42.78 -10.93
CA HIS A 58 -7.75 -43.21 -11.87
C HIS A 58 -7.42 -42.06 -12.84
N GLY A 59 -6.15 -41.65 -12.90
CA GLY A 59 -5.66 -40.55 -13.74
C GLY A 59 -5.47 -39.20 -13.03
N SER A 60 -5.79 -39.08 -11.73
CA SER A 60 -5.57 -37.84 -10.98
C SER A 60 -4.21 -37.83 -10.28
N TYR A 61 -3.42 -36.77 -10.51
CA TYR A 61 -2.15 -36.56 -9.80
C TYR A 61 -2.41 -36.32 -8.31
N ARG A 62 -1.49 -36.77 -7.44
CA ARG A 62 -1.59 -36.48 -5.99
C ARG A 62 -1.37 -34.99 -5.75
N VAL A 63 -2.46 -34.25 -5.66
CA VAL A 63 -2.45 -32.82 -5.31
C VAL A 63 -2.33 -32.69 -3.79
N PRO A 64 -1.36 -31.92 -3.25
CA PRO A 64 -1.25 -31.68 -1.82
C PRO A 64 -2.52 -31.01 -1.25
N ASN A 65 -3.15 -31.62 -0.25
CA ASN A 65 -4.33 -31.06 0.44
C ASN A 65 -3.95 -30.09 1.58
N SER A 66 -2.82 -29.39 1.46
CA SER A 66 -2.43 -28.41 2.47
C SER A 66 -3.18 -27.10 2.24
N THR A 67 -3.57 -26.42 3.31
CA THR A 67 -4.23 -25.09 3.23
C THR A 67 -3.38 -24.05 2.50
N GLY A 68 -2.06 -24.16 2.59
CA GLY A 68 -1.14 -23.31 1.81
C GLY A 68 -1.24 -23.57 0.30
N TYR A 69 -1.30 -24.84 -0.10
CA TYR A 69 -1.42 -25.23 -1.50
C TYR A 69 -2.76 -24.79 -2.10
N LYS A 70 -3.87 -24.90 -1.34
CA LYS A 70 -5.18 -24.38 -1.77
C LYS A 70 -5.16 -22.90 -2.11
N LYS A 71 -4.56 -22.08 -1.24
CA LYS A 71 -4.39 -20.64 -1.49
C LYS A 71 -3.56 -20.37 -2.75
N LEU A 72 -2.51 -21.15 -2.98
CA LEU A 72 -1.71 -21.03 -4.19
C LEU A 72 -2.54 -21.35 -5.44
N MET A 73 -3.32 -22.44 -5.40
CA MET A 73 -4.23 -22.82 -6.49
C MET A 73 -5.31 -21.74 -6.74
N GLU A 74 -5.90 -21.17 -5.69
CA GLU A 74 -6.85 -20.05 -5.82
C GLU A 74 -6.21 -18.84 -6.52
N ARG A 75 -4.96 -18.51 -6.18
CA ARG A 75 -4.22 -17.42 -6.84
C ARG A 75 -3.88 -17.75 -8.30
N GLN A 76 -3.45 -18.98 -8.58
CA GLN A 76 -3.21 -19.43 -9.95
C GLN A 76 -4.48 -19.34 -10.79
N ASN A 77 -5.62 -19.80 -10.25
CA ASN A 77 -6.91 -19.68 -10.93
C ASN A 77 -7.29 -18.21 -11.17
N LEU A 78 -7.08 -17.33 -10.17
CA LEU A 78 -7.33 -15.90 -10.34
C LEU A 78 -6.51 -15.31 -11.49
N PHE A 79 -5.20 -15.59 -11.55
CA PHE A 79 -4.32 -15.07 -12.59
C PHE A 79 -4.52 -15.73 -13.96
N CYS A 80 -5.02 -16.96 -14.02
CA CYS A 80 -5.29 -17.67 -15.27
C CYS A 80 -6.72 -17.46 -15.82
N ARG A 81 -7.63 -16.81 -15.09
CA ARG A 81 -8.97 -16.50 -15.61
C ARG A 81 -8.92 -15.62 -16.87
N GLU A 82 -9.70 -15.98 -17.88
CA GLU A 82 -9.82 -15.25 -19.16
C GLU A 82 -10.84 -14.11 -19.08
N ASP A 83 -10.76 -13.26 -18.06
CA ASP A 83 -11.72 -12.15 -17.86
C ASP A 83 -11.39 -10.90 -18.71
N GLY A 84 -10.33 -10.94 -19.53
CA GLY A 84 -9.86 -9.80 -20.32
C GLY A 84 -9.17 -8.67 -19.52
N THR A 85 -9.11 -8.80 -18.18
CA THR A 85 -8.45 -7.83 -17.30
C THR A 85 -6.92 -8.00 -17.27
N LEU A 86 -6.20 -6.88 -17.14
CA LEU A 86 -4.74 -6.89 -16.99
C LEU A 86 -4.30 -7.57 -15.70
N VAL A 87 -3.11 -8.17 -15.69
CA VAL A 87 -2.57 -8.93 -14.52
C VAL A 87 -2.59 -8.10 -13.23
N TRP A 88 -2.21 -6.83 -13.31
CA TRP A 88 -2.16 -5.90 -12.17
C TRP A 88 -3.55 -5.41 -11.72
N GLN A 89 -4.61 -5.69 -12.47
CA GLN A 89 -5.99 -5.35 -12.10
C GLN A 89 -6.73 -6.53 -11.45
N LYS A 90 -6.19 -7.75 -11.57
CA LYS A 90 -6.85 -8.97 -11.07
C LYS A 90 -6.92 -9.07 -9.55
N SER A 91 -6.02 -8.37 -8.86
CA SER A 91 -6.06 -8.25 -7.41
C SER A 91 -6.87 -7.01 -7.03
N GLY A 92 -7.96 -7.20 -6.27
CA GLY A 92 -8.83 -6.10 -5.86
C GLY A 92 -8.14 -5.00 -5.03
N GLY A 93 -6.99 -5.29 -4.42
CA GLY A 93 -6.20 -4.30 -3.68
C GLY A 93 -5.29 -3.43 -4.56
N ASP A 94 -4.92 -3.91 -5.75
CA ASP A 94 -3.86 -3.30 -6.55
C ASP A 94 -4.35 -1.99 -7.21
N SER A 95 -5.66 -1.86 -7.44
CA SER A 95 -6.25 -0.65 -8.03
C SER A 95 -6.10 0.59 -7.14
N ILE A 96 -6.18 0.43 -5.81
CA ILE A 96 -6.00 1.54 -4.87
C ILE A 96 -4.55 1.99 -4.84
N LEU A 97 -3.62 1.03 -4.76
CA LEU A 97 -2.18 1.28 -4.81
C LEU A 97 -1.80 1.99 -6.12
N TYR A 98 -2.32 1.53 -7.24
CA TYR A 98 -2.09 2.13 -8.55
C TYR A 98 -2.59 3.57 -8.65
N ASN A 99 -3.81 3.84 -8.19
CA ASN A 99 -4.34 5.20 -8.18
C ASN A 99 -3.53 6.12 -7.24
N GLY A 100 -3.11 5.59 -6.09
CA GLY A 100 -2.24 6.31 -5.16
C GLY A 100 -0.91 6.70 -5.81
N THR A 101 -0.23 5.77 -6.50
CA THR A 101 1.05 6.07 -7.14
C THR A 101 0.92 7.09 -8.27
N ILE A 102 -0.16 7.04 -9.06
CA ILE A 102 -0.44 8.07 -10.07
C ILE A 102 -0.61 9.44 -9.45
N VAL A 103 -1.43 9.56 -8.39
CA VAL A 103 -1.66 10.84 -7.72
C VAL A 103 -0.35 11.41 -7.18
N PHE A 104 0.46 10.58 -6.53
CA PHE A 104 1.78 11.00 -6.03
C PHE A 104 2.72 11.45 -7.15
N ALA A 105 2.75 10.74 -8.28
CA ALA A 105 3.59 11.10 -9.42
C ALA A 105 3.17 12.44 -10.05
N VAL A 106 1.87 12.66 -10.21
CA VAL A 106 1.32 13.92 -10.75
C VAL A 106 1.64 15.08 -9.82
N VAL A 107 1.38 14.94 -8.52
CA VAL A 107 1.66 16.00 -7.53
C VAL A 107 3.15 16.32 -7.49
N GLY A 108 4.01 15.30 -7.46
CA GLY A 108 5.47 15.48 -7.49
C GLY A 108 5.94 16.18 -8.77
N THR A 109 5.32 15.89 -9.90
CA THR A 109 5.65 16.54 -11.18
C THR A 109 5.28 18.03 -11.15
N ILE A 110 4.11 18.38 -10.65
CA ILE A 110 3.66 19.78 -10.55
C ILE A 110 4.60 20.60 -9.65
N LEU A 111 4.99 20.04 -8.50
CA LEU A 111 5.92 20.70 -7.58
C LEU A 111 7.29 20.94 -8.24
N ASN A 112 7.82 19.95 -8.96
CA ASN A 112 9.10 20.08 -9.66
C ASN A 112 9.05 21.15 -10.76
N VAL A 113 7.95 21.23 -11.52
CA VAL A 113 7.77 22.28 -12.53
C VAL A 113 7.70 23.67 -11.86
N GLY A 114 7.03 23.80 -10.72
CA GLY A 114 6.98 25.05 -9.97
C GLY A 114 8.35 25.52 -9.48
N VAL A 115 9.18 24.60 -8.99
CA VAL A 115 10.58 24.90 -8.60
C VAL A 115 11.40 25.29 -9.82
N LEU A 116 11.29 24.54 -10.92
CA LEU A 116 11.99 24.83 -12.16
C LEU A 116 11.62 26.22 -12.70
N TRP A 117 10.35 26.60 -12.63
CA TRP A 117 9.90 27.93 -13.07
C TRP A 117 10.48 29.07 -12.23
N LYS A 118 10.62 28.86 -10.91
CA LYS A 118 11.31 29.81 -10.02
C LYS A 118 12.81 29.89 -10.28
N LEU A 119 13.45 28.80 -10.69
CA LEU A 119 14.88 28.79 -11.03
C LEU A 119 15.18 29.46 -12.37
N ILE A 120 14.27 29.31 -13.35
CA ILE A 120 14.45 29.89 -14.69
C ILE A 120 14.11 31.39 -14.70
N SER A 121 13.15 31.83 -13.88
CA SER A 121 12.72 33.23 -13.86
C SER A 121 13.63 34.04 -12.94
N PRO A 122 14.47 34.97 -13.45
CA PRO A 122 15.29 35.81 -12.60
C PRO A 122 14.37 36.67 -11.70
N PRO A 123 14.76 36.92 -10.43
CA PRO A 123 14.00 37.81 -9.56
C PRO A 123 13.95 39.19 -10.22
N LYS A 124 12.74 39.77 -10.24
CA LYS A 124 12.52 41.12 -10.76
C LYS A 124 13.14 42.10 -9.76
N ASN A 125 14.31 42.63 -10.11
CA ASN A 125 14.95 43.75 -9.42
C ASN A 125 14.38 45.08 -9.89
#